data_AF-A0A958C4A7-F1
#
_entry.id   AF-A0A958C4A7-F1
#
_cell.length_a   1.000
_cell.length_b   1.000
_cell.length_c   1.000
_cell.angle_alpha   90.00
_cell.angle_beta   90.00
_cell.angle_gamma   90.00
#
_symmetry.space_group_name_H-M   'P 1'
#
loop_
_entity.id
_entity.type
_entity.pdbx_description
1 polymer ?
#
loop_
_entity_poly.entity_id
_entity_poly.type
_entity_poly.pdbx_seq_one_letter_code
_entity_poly.pdbx_strand_id
1 'polypeptide(L)'
;MKENDKNDNERELPEHWKQLQTAIWLIGLAILFWQGWMWPGILVLVAISGVSQAVMGWYVDRQEEEKQAAAALETRKDWLPTKCPNCGGPLSVETVKWTGPSTADCPYCSTNLRPSIAA
;
A
#
# COMPACT_ATOMS: atom_id res chain seq x y z
N MET A 1 -24.99 19.99 -7.17
CA MET A 1 -23.73 20.21 -7.91
C MET A 1 -23.04 21.46 -7.39
N LYS A 2 -21.97 21.28 -6.61
CA LYS A 2 -20.90 22.28 -6.41
C LYS A 2 -19.61 21.46 -6.39
N GLU A 3 -18.88 21.53 -7.50
CA GLU A 3 -17.44 21.23 -7.53
C GLU A 3 -16.77 21.99 -6.39
N ASN A 4 -16.07 21.26 -5.53
CA ASN A 4 -15.09 21.82 -4.59
C ASN A 4 -13.75 21.18 -4.94
N ASP A 5 -13.21 21.71 -6.04
CA ASP A 5 -11.95 21.42 -6.74
C ASP A 5 -10.77 22.02 -5.98
N LYS A 6 -10.48 21.55 -4.76
CA LYS A 6 -9.28 21.95 -3.99
C LYS A 6 -8.82 20.87 -3.03
N ASN A 7 -8.37 19.71 -3.51
CA ASN A 7 -7.28 19.00 -2.81
C ASN A 7 -6.55 17.91 -3.62
N ASP A 8 -6.33 18.09 -4.91
CA ASP A 8 -5.62 17.10 -5.73
C ASP A 8 -4.08 17.24 -5.70
N ASN A 9 -3.51 17.98 -4.75
CA ASN A 9 -2.05 18.02 -4.52
C ASN A 9 -1.55 16.89 -3.60
N GLU A 10 -2.43 16.01 -3.11
CA GLU A 10 -2.08 15.03 -2.06
C GLU A 10 -1.77 13.63 -2.61
N ARG A 11 -1.80 13.44 -3.95
CA ARG A 11 -1.42 12.19 -4.63
C ARG A 11 -0.20 12.32 -5.57
N GLU A 12 0.57 13.39 -5.43
CA GLU A 12 1.75 13.67 -6.28
C GLU A 12 3.07 13.32 -5.57
N LEU A 13 3.33 12.03 -5.33
CA LEU A 13 4.63 11.59 -4.80
C LEU A 13 5.15 10.35 -5.55
N PRO A 14 5.73 10.57 -6.75
CA PRO A 14 6.99 9.87 -7.07
C PRO A 14 8.06 10.77 -7.72
N GLU A 15 7.74 11.98 -8.17
CA GLU A 15 8.66 12.76 -9.00
C GLU A 15 9.63 13.63 -8.16
N HIS A 16 9.12 14.32 -7.15
CA HIS A 16 9.93 15.18 -6.27
C HIS A 16 10.84 14.39 -5.32
N TRP A 17 10.44 13.18 -4.90
CA TRP A 17 11.28 12.31 -4.06
C TRP A 17 12.57 11.90 -4.78
N LYS A 18 12.45 11.64 -6.08
CA LYS A 18 13.57 11.29 -6.96
C LYS A 18 14.52 12.47 -7.18
N GLN A 19 13.97 13.69 -7.29
CA GLN A 19 14.74 14.95 -7.37
C GLN A 19 15.52 15.21 -6.08
N LEU A 20 14.91 14.97 -4.90
CA LEU A 20 15.61 15.08 -3.61
C LEU A 20 16.77 14.08 -3.51
N GLN A 21 16.56 12.83 -3.93
CA GLN A 21 17.62 11.82 -3.94
C GLN A 21 18.77 12.20 -4.87
N THR A 22 18.48 12.76 -6.06
CA THR A 22 19.54 13.18 -7.00
C THR A 22 20.30 14.40 -6.46
N ALA A 23 19.62 15.36 -5.85
CA ALA A 23 20.26 16.51 -5.22
C ALA A 23 21.23 16.08 -4.10
N ILE A 24 20.78 15.18 -3.21
CA ILE A 24 21.62 14.63 -2.14
C ILE A 24 22.83 13.87 -2.69
N TRP A 25 22.64 13.12 -3.77
CA TRP A 25 23.73 12.39 -4.42
C TRP A 25 24.76 13.32 -5.06
N LEU A 26 24.30 14.37 -5.77
CA LEU A 26 25.19 15.36 -6.39
C LEU A 26 25.97 16.18 -5.36
N ILE A 27 25.36 16.52 -4.22
CA ILE A 27 26.05 17.20 -3.12
C ILE A 27 27.15 16.30 -2.55
N GLY A 28 26.84 15.02 -2.30
CA GLY A 28 27.84 14.04 -1.82
C GLY A 28 29.00 13.85 -2.81
N LEU A 29 28.70 13.74 -4.10
CA LEU A 29 29.70 13.53 -5.14
C LEU A 29 30.57 14.78 -5.35
N ALA A 30 29.98 15.97 -5.29
CA ALA A 30 30.70 17.23 -5.39
C ALA A 30 31.73 17.40 -4.26
N ILE A 31 31.38 17.04 -3.02
CA ILE A 31 32.28 17.13 -1.86
C ILE A 31 33.42 16.09 -1.99
N LEU A 32 33.11 14.85 -2.40
CA LEU A 32 34.12 13.81 -2.64
C LEU A 32 35.14 14.20 -3.70
N PHE A 33 34.67 14.79 -4.80
CA PHE A 33 35.50 15.20 -5.93
C PHE A 33 36.47 16.31 -5.54
N TRP A 34 36.06 17.22 -4.65
CA TRP A 34 36.91 18.30 -4.15
C TRP A 34 38.01 17.79 -3.20
N GLN A 35 37.74 16.76 -2.41
CA GLN A 35 38.71 16.23 -1.43
C GLN A 35 39.88 15.46 -2.08
N GLY A 36 39.83 15.15 -3.39
CA GLY A 36 40.90 14.44 -4.11
C GLY A 36 41.12 12.98 -3.69
N TRP A 37 40.32 12.48 -2.76
CA TRP A 37 40.46 11.18 -2.10
C TRP A 37 39.33 10.22 -2.54
N MET A 38 39.24 9.99 -3.86
CA MET A 38 38.07 9.34 -4.47
C MET A 38 37.89 7.86 -4.12
N TRP A 39 38.96 7.16 -3.73
CA TRP A 39 38.93 5.73 -3.42
C TRP A 39 38.19 5.37 -2.12
N PRO A 40 38.46 5.99 -0.95
CA PRO A 40 37.72 5.67 0.28
C PRO A 40 36.26 6.14 0.25
N GLY A 41 35.96 7.25 -0.42
CA GLY A 41 34.61 7.80 -0.44
C GLY A 41 33.60 6.94 -1.21
N ILE A 42 33.99 6.41 -2.37
CA ILE A 42 33.13 5.52 -3.17
C ILE A 42 32.80 4.24 -2.39
N LEU A 43 33.79 3.65 -1.70
CA LEU A 43 33.59 2.47 -0.87
C LEU A 43 32.58 2.70 0.26
N VAL A 44 32.65 3.87 0.91
CA VAL A 44 31.70 4.22 1.98
C VAL A 44 30.29 4.42 1.41
N LEU A 45 30.13 5.11 0.28
CA LEU A 45 28.82 5.26 -0.37
C LEU A 45 28.22 3.91 -0.78
N VAL A 46 29.03 3.02 -1.37
CA VAL A 46 28.61 1.68 -1.79
C VAL A 46 28.24 0.83 -0.57
N ALA A 47 29.02 0.88 0.51
CA ALA A 47 28.71 0.16 1.74
C ALA A 47 27.40 0.63 2.37
N ILE A 48 27.19 1.95 2.51
CA ILE A 48 25.95 2.52 3.04
C ILE A 48 24.76 2.16 2.14
N SER A 49 24.93 2.21 0.83
CA SER A 49 23.87 1.88 -0.13
C SER A 49 23.50 0.39 -0.07
N GLY A 50 24.49 -0.50 0.03
CA GLY A 50 24.26 -1.94 0.21
C GLY A 50 23.54 -2.25 1.52
N VAL A 51 23.93 -1.61 2.62
CA VAL A 51 23.23 -1.71 3.91
C VAL A 51 21.80 -1.19 3.79
N SER A 52 21.61 -0.05 3.14
CA SER A 52 20.27 0.56 2.96
C SER A 52 19.33 -0.35 2.18
N GLN A 53 19.81 -0.98 1.10
CA GLN A 53 19.02 -1.93 0.30
C GLN A 53 18.66 -3.20 1.09
N ALA A 54 19.61 -3.75 1.85
CA ALA A 54 19.37 -4.92 2.70
C ALA A 54 18.33 -4.64 3.79
N VAL A 55 18.42 -3.45 4.42
CA VAL A 55 17.42 -2.97 5.38
C VAL A 55 16.07 -2.81 4.68
N MET A 56 16.02 -2.14 3.52
CA MET A 56 14.76 -1.91 2.82
C MET A 56 14.07 -3.22 2.42
N GLY A 57 14.82 -4.22 1.94
CA GLY A 57 14.27 -5.54 1.61
C GLY A 57 13.63 -6.23 2.82
N TRP A 58 14.28 -6.15 3.98
CA TRP A 58 13.73 -6.69 5.24
C TRP A 58 12.48 -5.95 5.73
N TYR A 59 12.36 -4.65 5.42
CA TYR A 59 11.17 -3.86 5.73
C TYR A 59 10.02 -4.06 4.73
N VAL A 60 10.31 -4.28 3.45
CA VAL A 60 9.29 -4.49 2.42
C VAL A 60 8.54 -5.80 2.66
N ASP A 61 9.23 -6.86 3.05
CA ASP A 61 8.62 -8.15 3.41
C ASP A 61 7.52 -7.99 4.50
N ARG A 62 7.79 -7.20 5.55
CA ARG A 62 6.80 -6.86 6.59
C ARG A 62 5.65 -5.99 6.10
N GLN A 63 5.91 -5.07 5.17
CA GLN A 63 4.90 -4.18 4.59
C GLN A 63 3.97 -4.93 3.64
N GLU A 64 4.48 -5.97 2.98
CA GLU A 64 3.67 -6.82 2.12
C GLU A 64 2.60 -7.55 2.94
N GLU A 65 2.88 -8.00 4.16
CA GLU A 65 1.87 -8.67 5.00
C GLU A 65 0.68 -7.75 5.33
N GLU A 66 0.94 -6.50 5.76
CA GLU A 66 -0.12 -5.53 6.07
C GLU A 66 -0.89 -5.10 4.82
N LYS A 67 -0.19 -4.87 3.71
CA LYS A 67 -0.82 -4.49 2.43
C LYS A 67 -1.60 -5.64 1.81
N GLN A 68 -1.11 -6.88 1.92
CA GLN A 68 -1.80 -8.07 1.44
C GLN A 68 -3.03 -8.37 2.31
N ALA A 69 -2.95 -8.19 3.62
CA ALA A 69 -4.10 -8.32 4.52
C ALA A 69 -5.17 -7.25 4.23
N ALA A 70 -4.76 -5.99 4.04
CA ALA A 70 -5.65 -4.90 3.66
C ALA A 70 -6.25 -5.12 2.26
N ALA A 71 -5.45 -5.54 1.28
CA ALA A 71 -5.92 -5.84 -0.08
C ALA A 71 -6.87 -7.05 -0.12
N ALA A 72 -6.62 -8.09 0.70
CA ALA A 72 -7.51 -9.24 0.82
C ALA A 72 -8.84 -8.88 1.48
N LEU A 73 -8.83 -7.98 2.47
CA LEU A 73 -10.03 -7.44 3.11
C LEU A 73 -10.84 -6.59 2.12
N GLU A 74 -10.18 -5.68 1.39
CA GLU A 74 -10.81 -4.84 0.37
C GLU A 74 -11.41 -5.69 -0.75
N THR A 75 -10.70 -6.73 -1.19
CA THR A 75 -11.26 -7.70 -2.15
C THR A 75 -12.53 -8.35 -1.59
N ARG A 76 -12.54 -8.80 -0.33
CA ARG A 76 -13.77 -9.38 0.27
C ARG A 76 -14.90 -8.35 0.40
N LYS A 77 -14.58 -7.08 0.59
CA LYS A 77 -15.54 -5.99 0.72
C LYS A 77 -16.22 -5.69 -0.61
N ASP A 78 -15.47 -5.70 -1.70
CA ASP A 78 -16.00 -5.53 -3.06
C ASP A 78 -16.98 -6.64 -3.43
N TRP A 79 -16.69 -7.88 -3.00
CA TRP A 79 -17.54 -9.04 -3.24
C TRP A 79 -18.84 -9.06 -2.42
N LEU A 80 -18.96 -8.21 -1.39
CA LEU A 80 -20.10 -8.21 -0.47
C LEU A 80 -21.03 -7.03 -0.77
N PRO A 81 -22.30 -7.28 -1.12
CA PRO A 81 -23.24 -6.19 -1.37
C PRO A 81 -23.55 -5.46 -0.06
N THR A 82 -23.71 -4.14 -0.12
CA THR A 82 -23.98 -3.28 1.06
C THR A 82 -25.31 -3.63 1.77
N LYS A 83 -26.22 -4.30 1.06
CA LYS A 83 -27.53 -4.74 1.57
C LYS A 83 -27.75 -6.21 1.25
N CYS A 84 -28.30 -6.95 2.21
CA CYS A 84 -28.69 -8.34 2.01
C CYS A 84 -29.91 -8.43 1.07
N PRO A 85 -29.87 -9.25 -0.01
CA PRO A 85 -31.00 -9.40 -0.93
C PRO A 85 -32.20 -10.16 -0.32
N ASN A 86 -32.00 -10.92 0.78
CA ASN A 86 -33.05 -11.71 1.39
C ASN A 86 -33.81 -10.96 2.51
N CYS A 87 -33.10 -10.16 3.33
CA CYS A 87 -33.69 -9.46 4.47
C CYS A 87 -33.55 -7.93 4.44
N GLY A 88 -32.78 -7.38 3.49
CA GLY A 88 -32.53 -5.93 3.40
C GLY A 88 -31.60 -5.36 4.46
N GLY A 89 -31.05 -6.19 5.36
CA GLY A 89 -30.14 -5.76 6.42
C GLY A 89 -28.78 -5.25 5.89
N PRO A 90 -28.12 -4.32 6.62
CA PRO A 90 -26.81 -3.81 6.24
C PRO A 90 -25.72 -4.88 6.43
N LEU A 91 -24.86 -5.08 5.44
CA LEU A 91 -23.77 -6.06 5.50
C LEU A 91 -22.40 -5.37 5.41
N SER A 92 -21.44 -5.84 6.20
CA SER A 92 -20.04 -5.41 6.17
C SER A 92 -19.11 -6.56 6.49
N VAL A 93 -17.89 -6.51 5.97
CA VAL A 93 -16.89 -7.58 6.06
C VAL A 93 -16.55 -7.99 7.50
N GLU A 94 -16.66 -7.07 8.46
CA GLU A 94 -16.42 -7.36 9.88
C GLU A 94 -17.61 -8.03 10.57
N THR A 95 -18.82 -7.82 10.05
CA THR A 95 -20.07 -8.27 10.68
C THR A 95 -20.58 -9.61 10.18
N VAL A 96 -20.10 -10.06 9.01
CA VAL A 96 -20.54 -11.31 8.40
C VAL A 96 -19.70 -12.49 8.87
N LYS A 97 -20.36 -13.62 9.14
CA LYS A 97 -19.67 -14.85 9.54
C LYS A 97 -19.21 -15.58 8.29
N TRP A 98 -17.92 -15.52 7.99
CA TRP A 98 -17.33 -16.21 6.84
C TRP A 98 -17.35 -17.73 7.07
N THR A 99 -18.08 -18.44 6.22
CA THR A 99 -18.15 -19.91 6.22
C THR A 99 -17.25 -20.54 5.16
N GLY A 100 -16.70 -19.73 4.25
CA GLY A 100 -15.72 -20.15 3.24
C GLY A 100 -14.93 -18.98 2.64
N PRO A 101 -14.15 -19.22 1.57
CA PRO A 101 -13.35 -18.18 0.91
C PRO A 101 -14.20 -17.10 0.21
N SER A 102 -15.42 -17.45 -0.21
CA SER A 102 -16.33 -16.55 -0.94
C SER A 102 -17.78 -16.67 -0.47
N THR A 103 -18.03 -17.41 0.61
CA THR A 103 -19.35 -17.64 1.19
C THR A 103 -19.39 -17.11 2.61
N ALA A 104 -20.41 -16.32 2.91
CA ALA A 104 -20.61 -15.70 4.21
C ALA A 104 -22.07 -15.86 4.65
N ASP A 105 -22.31 -16.01 5.94
CA ASP A 105 -23.65 -16.05 6.51
C ASP A 105 -24.08 -14.67 7.00
N CYS A 106 -25.29 -14.27 6.60
CA CYS A 106 -25.89 -13.01 7.03
C CYS A 106 -26.19 -13.07 8.54
N PRO A 107 -25.73 -12.10 9.36
CA PRO A 107 -25.95 -12.12 10.81
C PRO A 107 -27.42 -11.86 11.21
N TYR A 108 -28.24 -11.32 10.30
CA TYR A 108 -29.63 -10.94 10.59
C TYR A 108 -30.64 -12.03 10.24
N CYS A 109 -30.44 -12.72 9.12
CA CYS A 109 -31.38 -13.75 8.64
C CYS A 109 -30.77 -15.15 8.55
N SER A 110 -29.50 -15.32 8.95
CA SER A 110 -28.76 -16.59 8.92
C SER A 110 -28.82 -17.31 7.56
N THR A 111 -28.98 -16.54 6.48
CA THR A 111 -28.96 -17.04 5.11
C THR A 111 -27.54 -17.01 4.59
N ASN A 112 -27.17 -18.08 3.89
CA ASN A 112 -25.90 -18.14 3.18
C ASN A 112 -25.92 -17.19 1.98
N LEU A 113 -25.07 -16.18 2.01
CA LEU A 113 -24.88 -15.20 0.96
C LEU A 113 -23.96 -15.81 -0.10
N ARG A 114 -24.45 -15.83 -1.34
CA ARG A 114 -23.60 -16.12 -2.49
C ARG A 114 -22.88 -14.85 -2.93
N PRO A 115 -21.66 -14.98 -3.47
CA PRO A 115 -20.93 -13.84 -4.00
C PRO A 115 -21.77 -13.12 -5.06
N SER A 116 -21.99 -11.82 -4.90
CA SER A 116 -22.66 -11.00 -5.90
C SER A 116 -21.61 -10.56 -6.93
N ILE A 117 -21.15 -11.49 -7.76
CA ILE A 117 -20.56 -11.09 -9.04
C ILE A 117 -21.75 -10.63 -9.89
N ALA A 118 -22.12 -9.37 -9.75
CA ALA A 118 -22.97 -8.73 -10.73
C ALA A 118 -22.15 -8.68 -12.03
N ALA A 119 -22.54 -9.53 -12.99
CA ALA A 119 -22.23 -9.30 -14.39
C ALA A 119 -22.94 -8.03 -14.87
#